data_AF-A0A7X9AKP4-F1
#
_entry.id   AF-A0A7X9AKP4-F1
#
_cell.length_a   1.000
_cell.length_b   1.000
_cell.length_c   1.000
_cell.angle_alpha   90.00
_cell.angle_beta   90.00
_cell.angle_gamma   90.00
#
_symmetry.space_group_name_H-M   'P 1'
#
loop_
_entity.id
_entity.type
_entity.pdbx_description
1 polymer ?
#
loop_
_entity_poly.entity_id
_entity_poly.type
_entity_poly.pdbx_seq_one_letter_code
_entity_poly.pdbx_strand_id
1 'polypeptide(L)' 'EIDFEKLYLNMLKAKADWLYNLPEWDAVLSEEKRKQITKDYNKSRQAVSNKIGRNDPCPCGSGKKYKKCCGANES' A
#
# COMPACT_ATOMS: atom_id res chain seq x y z
N GLU A 1 12.31 6.01 27.58
CA GLU A 1 10.99 5.39 27.36
C GLU A 1 11.05 4.56 26.09
N ILE A 2 10.48 3.35 26.09
CA ILE A 2 10.48 2.49 24.90
C ILE A 2 9.25 2.84 24.07
N ASP A 3 9.45 3.22 22.81
CA ASP A 3 8.38 3.55 21.88
C ASP A 3 7.94 2.28 21.12
N PHE A 4 6.85 1.68 21.58
CA PHE A 4 6.32 0.43 21.02
C PHE A 4 5.78 0.59 19.59
N GLU A 5 5.26 1.77 19.22
CA GLU A 5 4.79 2.05 17.86
C GLU A 5 5.96 2.07 16.88
N LYS A 6 7.05 2.76 17.24
CA LYS A 6 8.29 2.80 16.45
C LYS A 6 8.94 1.43 16.33
N LEU A 7 8.93 0.64 17.41
CA LEU A 7 9.42 -0.74 17.37
C LEU A 7 8.60 -1.60 16.40
N TYR A 8 7.27 -1.51 16.47
CA TYR A 8 6.36 -2.23 15.57
C TYR A 8 6.56 -1.82 14.10
N LEU A 9 6.71 -0.52 13.83
CA LEU A 9 7.01 0.00 12.49
C LEU A 9 8.35 -0.53 11.94
N ASN A 10 9.37 -0.66 12.78
CA ASN A 10 10.66 -1.23 12.37
C ASN A 10 10.52 -2.70 11.98
N MET A 11 9.70 -3.48 12.69
CA MET A 11 9.42 -4.87 12.34
C MET A 11 8.67 -4.99 11.00
N LEU A 12 7.66 -4.13 10.76
CA LEU A 12 6.99 -4.03 9.46
C LEU A 12 7.96 -3.65 8.32
N LYS A 13 8.89 -2.73 8.59
CA LYS A 13 9.94 -2.31 7.66
C LYS A 13 10.88 -3.46 7.30
N ALA A 14 11.27 -4.27 8.29
CA ALA A 14 12.10 -5.45 8.12
C ALA A 14 11.35 -6.66 7.53
N LYS A 15 10.02 -6.56 7.32
CA LYS A 15 9.15 -7.67 6.91
C LYS A 15 9.23 -8.88 7.85
N ALA A 16 9.41 -8.64 9.14
CA ALA A 16 9.53 -9.70 10.13
C ALA A 16 8.14 -10.12 10.63
N ASP A 17 7.38 -10.81 9.77
CA ASP A 17 5.98 -11.23 10.03
C ASP A 17 5.83 -12.05 11.33
N TRP A 18 6.83 -12.86 11.62
CA TRP A 18 6.90 -13.68 12.83
C TRP A 18 7.09 -12.88 14.13
N LEU A 19 7.58 -11.63 14.09
CA LEU A 19 7.78 -10.78 15.28
C LEU A 19 6.55 -9.98 15.67
N TYR A 20 5.80 -9.48 14.68
CA TYR A 20 4.68 -8.58 14.95
C TYR A 20 3.32 -9.30 15.12
N ASN A 21 3.29 -10.62 14.93
CA ASN A 21 2.15 -11.50 15.16
C ASN A 21 2.17 -12.20 16.53
N LEU A 22 3.11 -11.87 17.42
CA LEU A 22 3.19 -12.45 18.76
C LEU A 22 2.05 -11.95 19.68
N PRO A 23 1.47 -12.84 20.53
CA PRO A 23 0.39 -12.47 21.45
C PRO A 23 0.84 -11.52 22.57
N GLU A 24 2.14 -11.43 22.85
CA GLU A 24 2.70 -10.49 23.82
C GLU A 24 2.41 -9.02 23.46
N TRP A 25 2.18 -8.74 22.17
CA TRP A 25 1.81 -7.41 21.71
C TRP A 25 0.45 -6.95 22.22
N ASP A 26 -0.49 -7.86 22.55
CA ASP A 26 -1.81 -7.49 23.08
C ASP A 26 -1.73 -6.73 24.42
N ALA A 27 -0.64 -6.90 25.17
CA ALA A 27 -0.41 -6.18 26.43
C ALA A 27 0.12 -4.74 26.24
N VAL A 28 0.72 -4.43 25.09
CA VAL A 28 1.40 -3.14 24.83
C VAL A 28 0.77 -2.33 23.71
N LEU A 29 0.16 -2.98 22.71
CA LEU A 29 -0.55 -2.36 21.60
C LEU A 29 -1.83 -3.14 21.30
N SER A 30 -2.97 -2.47 21.42
CA SER A 30 -4.27 -3.08 21.09
C SER A 30 -4.28 -3.61 19.66
N GLU A 31 -5.03 -4.69 19.44
CA GLU A 31 -5.18 -5.29 18.13
C GLU A 31 -5.65 -4.26 17.07
N GLU A 32 -6.60 -3.40 17.44
CA GLU A 32 -7.11 -2.33 16.57
C GLU A 32 -6.02 -1.34 16.17
N LYS A 33 -5.17 -0.94 17.13
CA LYS A 33 -4.07 -0.03 16.88
C LYS A 33 -3.02 -0.67 15.96
N ARG A 34 -2.67 -1.94 16.17
CA ARG A 34 -1.76 -2.70 15.29
C ARG A 34 -2.32 -2.81 13.87
N LYS A 35 -3.60 -3.16 13.72
CA LYS A 35 -4.30 -3.20 12.42
C LYS A 35 -4.26 -1.84 11.72
N GLN A 36 -4.48 -0.75 12.46
CA GLN A 36 -4.44 0.60 11.92
C GLN A 36 -3.03 1.01 11.48
N ILE A 37 -1.99 0.71 12.27
CA ILE A 37 -0.58 0.97 11.91
C ILE A 37 -0.20 0.21 10.64
N THR A 38 -0.52 -1.08 10.55
CA THR A 38 -0.24 -1.90 9.37
C THR A 38 -0.99 -1.39 8.13
N LYS A 39 -2.26 -0.99 8.28
CA LYS A 39 -3.05 -0.41 7.17
C LYS A 39 -2.43 0.91 6.67
N ASP A 40 -2.06 1.81 7.58
CA ASP A 40 -1.44 3.08 7.22
C ASP A 40 -0.06 2.90 6.60
N TYR A 41 0.75 2.00 7.16
CA TYR A 41 2.05 1.62 6.62
C TYR A 41 1.95 1.06 5.20
N ASN A 42 0.98 0.18 4.93
CA ASN A 42 0.76 -0.35 3.58
C ASN A 42 0.26 0.72 2.61
N LYS A 43 -0.63 1.62 3.07
CA LYS A 43 -1.15 2.73 2.28
C LYS A 43 -0.05 3.73 1.91
N SER A 44 0.81 4.10 2.86
CA SER A 44 1.92 5.03 2.62
C SER A 44 2.98 4.46 1.67
N ARG A 45 3.10 3.12 1.60
CA ARG A 45 3.98 2.42 0.65
C ARG A 45 3.31 2.03 -0.66
N GLN A 46 2.00 2.29 -0.82
CA GLN A 46 1.29 1.98 -2.05
C GLN A 46 1.78 2.91 -3.16
N ALA A 47 2.42 2.33 -4.19
CA ALA A 47 2.83 3.09 -5.36
C ALA A 47 1.60 3.65 -6.08
N VAL A 48 1.46 4.98 -6.10
CA VAL A 48 0.44 5.65 -6.90
C VAL A 48 0.95 5.73 -8.33
N SER A 49 0.40 4.91 -9.22
CA SER A 49 0.68 5.00 -10.65
C SER A 49 -0.18 6.10 -11.27
N ASN A 50 0.45 7.19 -11.71
CA ASN A 50 -0.22 8.22 -12.52
C ASN A 50 -0.32 7.83 -14.01
N LYS A 51 -0.01 6.57 -14.35
CA LYS A 51 -0.15 6.07 -15.72
C LYS A 51 -1.63 5.90 -16.02
N ILE A 52 -2.04 6.41 -17.17
CA ILE A 52 -3.38 6.16 -17.69
C ILE A 52 -3.60 4.65 -17.87
N GLY A 53 -4.68 4.14 -17.29
CA GLY A 53 -5.00 2.73 -17.41
C GLY A 53 -5.36 2.39 -18.86
N ARG A 54 -4.96 1.21 -19.32
CA ARG A 54 -5.25 0.75 -20.69
C ARG A 54 -6.76 0.76 -21.03
N ASN A 55 -7.64 0.67 -20.04
CA ASN A 55 -9.09 0.71 -20.25
C ASN A 55 -9.73 2.09 -20.07
N ASP A 56 -9.01 3.07 -19.54
CA ASP A 56 -9.50 4.44 -19.33
C ASP A 56 -9.78 5.15 -20.65
N PRO A 57 -10.66 6.17 -20.66
CA PRO A 57 -10.92 6.98 -21.85
C PRO A 57 -9.63 7.65 -22.35
N CYS A 58 -9.41 7.61 -23.66
CA CYS A 58 -8.18 8.13 -24.25
C CYS A 58 -8.17 9.68 -24.19
N PRO A 59 -7.09 10.32 -23.71
CA PRO A 59 -7.03 11.76 -23.46
C PRO A 59 -6.95 12.58 -24.76
N CYS A 60 -6.77 11.93 -25.91
CA CYS A 60 -6.80 12.58 -27.23
C CYS A 60 -8.22 12.97 -27.70
N GLY A 61 -9.26 12.74 -26.87
CA GLY A 61 -10.64 13.12 -27.19
C GLY A 61 -11.35 12.19 -28.18
N SER A 62 -10.76 11.04 -28.52
CA SER A 62 -11.34 10.10 -29.50
C SER A 62 -12.58 9.34 -28.98
N GLY A 63 -12.90 9.43 -27.69
CA GLY A 63 -13.96 8.65 -27.04
C GLY A 63 -13.67 7.14 -26.92
N LYS A 64 -12.50 6.67 -27.39
CA LYS A 64 -12.08 5.26 -27.32
C LYS A 64 -11.30 4.99 -26.03
N LYS A 65 -11.23 3.73 -25.61
CA LYS A 65 -10.32 3.30 -24.51
C LYS A 65 -8.86 3.51 -24.93
N TYR A 66 -7.99 3.87 -23.98
CA TYR A 66 -6.57 4.16 -24.23
C TYR A 66 -5.88 3.04 -25.04
N LYS A 67 -6.09 1.77 -24.67
CA LYS A 67 -5.55 0.58 -25.37
C LYS A 67 -6.05 0.37 -26.81
N LYS A 68 -7.13 1.04 -27.20
CA LYS A 68 -7.70 0.98 -28.57
C LYS A 68 -7.44 2.28 -29.34
N CYS A 69 -6.63 3.18 -28.78
CA CYS A 69 -6.29 4.47 -29.39
C CYS A 69 -4.79 4.74 -29.20
N CYS A 70 -4.39 5.77 -28.45
CA CYS A 70 -2.98 6.15 -28.30
C CYS A 70 -2.10 5.01 -27.75
N GLY A 71 -2.63 4.19 -26.83
CA GLY A 71 -1.92 3.05 -26.25
C GLY A 71 -2.07 1.73 -27.03
N ALA A 72 -2.48 1.77 -28.30
CA ALA A 72 -2.64 0.57 -29.12
C ALA A 72 -1.31 -0.03 -29.60
N ASN A 73 -0.27 0.81 -29.79
CA ASN A 73 1.05 0.39 -30.25
C ASN A 73 2.10 0.30 -29.12
N GLU A 74 1.75 0.68 -27.90
CA GLU A 74 2.56 0.41 -26.72
C GLU A 74 2.41 -1.08 -26.37
N SER A 75 3.38 -1.89 -26.79
CA SER A 75 3.52 -3.32 -26.45
C SER A 75 4.31 -3.49 -25.16
#